data_AF-A0AAU6X228-F1
#
_entry.id   AF-A0AAU6X228-F1
#
_cell.length_a   1.000
_cell.length_b   1.000
_cell.length_c   1.000
_cell.angle_alpha   90.00
_cell.angle_beta   90.00
_cell.angle_gamma   90.00
#
_symmetry.space_group_name_H-M   'P 1'
#
loop_
_entity.id
_entity.type
_entity.pdbx_description
1 polymer ?
#
loop_
_entity_poly.entity_id
_entity_poly.type
_entity_poly.pdbx_seq_one_letter_code
_entity_poly.pdbx_strand_id
1 'polypeptide(L)'
;MKRLKKKVFNMKKALLLLLLWPIALLGQDLEHTKFEMIKTSAKFLVTDIRISADVNYKINCSSDNYVCLESQLANKKFQGIVEKVRKWRQKTVKDKEDLQQLKALIWKDIISPQAKAYRLKLPGFPAYEHAMVTLVNVPVQGKQQSTPVLHKSQPSAVMVDSSQLPQADTVPESSAMAPETTSFQSSLSPIQKTSFMENIPPYFSIALSAIAIIISFFAVTKKPARSKQKEVRTFNYEPDISSIQRRIVELKEATETFRLKMLKDHEQFMKSVEDRLQEAASTGSKVVEWPIERKSDLPPLTLDGGQHSAEVEAPATVIRYAKYSDTRNGGFSLAIMRDQQNGEQTYQLEFLGEQATYAITEDLKAQKYALQNYEYLANACEIRNQVQPNSRIVTVQKGTLSKDSDQSWVIVNRAIIEFR
;
A
#
# COMPACT_ATOMS: atom_id res chain seq x y z
N MET A 1 5.86 22.22 68.13
CA MET A 1 6.46 22.31 66.77
C MET A 1 6.86 20.98 66.11
N LYS A 2 7.37 19.95 66.82
CA LYS A 2 7.79 18.67 66.17
C LYS A 2 6.66 17.88 65.48
N ARG A 3 5.41 17.97 65.94
CA ARG A 3 4.26 17.26 65.33
C ARG A 3 3.77 17.86 64.01
N LEU A 4 3.96 19.17 63.77
CA LEU A 4 3.56 19.83 62.52
C LEU A 4 4.51 19.50 61.34
N LYS A 5 5.81 19.32 61.60
CA LYS A 5 6.78 18.94 60.56
C LYS A 5 6.54 17.53 59.99
N LYS A 6 5.99 16.60 60.78
CA LYS A 6 5.72 15.21 60.34
C LYS A 6 4.56 15.11 59.34
N LYS A 7 3.52 15.97 59.47
CA LYS A 7 2.40 16.02 58.51
C LYS A 7 2.82 16.56 57.15
N VAL A 8 3.66 17.58 57.10
CA VAL A 8 4.14 18.18 55.82
C VAL A 8 5.03 17.19 55.04
N PHE A 9 5.80 16.35 55.72
CA PHE A 9 6.64 15.36 55.06
C PHE A 9 5.84 14.22 54.40
N ASN A 10 4.77 13.75 55.05
CA ASN A 10 3.90 12.72 54.49
C ASN A 10 3.06 13.24 53.30
N MET A 11 2.65 14.50 53.33
CA MET A 11 1.88 15.12 52.24
C MET A 11 2.72 15.32 50.97
N LYS A 12 4.01 15.61 51.10
CA LYS A 12 4.94 15.66 49.95
C LYS A 12 5.19 14.31 49.30
N LYS A 13 5.26 13.22 50.09
CA LYS A 13 5.38 11.85 49.55
C LYS A 13 4.11 11.41 48.81
N ALA A 14 2.93 11.75 49.34
CA ALA A 14 1.67 11.48 48.66
C ALA A 14 1.55 12.25 47.33
N LEU A 15 1.99 13.52 47.30
CA LEU A 15 1.99 14.33 46.08
C LEU A 15 2.99 13.80 45.02
N LEU A 16 4.15 13.30 45.44
CA LEU A 16 5.16 12.75 44.53
C LEU A 16 4.72 11.40 43.92
N LEU A 17 4.00 10.57 44.68
CA LEU A 17 3.37 9.35 44.18
C LEU A 17 2.22 9.64 43.20
N LEU A 18 1.47 10.72 43.41
CA LEU A 18 0.39 11.17 42.51
C LEU A 18 0.94 11.75 41.18
N LEU A 19 2.12 12.38 41.20
CA LEU A 19 2.77 12.93 40.00
C LEU A 19 3.50 11.90 39.15
N LEU A 20 3.83 10.72 39.69
CA LEU A 20 4.50 9.64 38.95
C LEU A 20 3.52 8.65 38.29
N TRP A 21 2.25 8.67 38.67
CA TRP A 21 1.25 7.76 38.13
C TRP A 21 0.88 7.97 36.63
N PRO A 22 0.90 9.19 36.06
CA PRO A 22 0.56 9.41 34.65
C PRO A 22 1.55 8.78 33.65
N ILE A 23 2.81 8.58 34.05
CA ILE A 23 3.87 8.09 33.15
C ILE A 23 3.64 6.61 32.77
N ALA A 24 3.00 5.83 33.63
CA ALA A 24 2.73 4.41 33.37
C ALA A 24 1.68 4.17 32.26
N LEU A 25 0.80 5.15 31.97
CA LEU A 25 -0.28 5.00 30.99
C LEU A 25 0.16 5.23 29.54
N LEU A 26 1.25 5.97 29.32
CA LEU A 26 1.79 6.22 27.97
C LEU A 26 2.56 5.02 27.40
N GLY A 27 3.04 4.11 28.25
CA GLY A 27 3.83 2.95 27.81
C GLY A 27 3.02 1.78 27.23
N GLN A 28 1.71 1.70 27.48
CA GLN A 28 0.90 0.56 27.05
C GLN A 28 0.74 0.49 25.52
N ASP A 29 0.64 1.65 24.85
CA ASP A 29 0.45 1.72 23.40
C ASP A 29 1.72 1.33 22.62
N LEU A 30 2.89 1.63 23.18
CA LEU A 30 4.18 1.33 22.56
C LEU A 30 4.51 -0.17 22.58
N GLU A 31 4.26 -0.86 23.70
CA GLU A 31 4.47 -2.31 23.77
C GLU A 31 3.46 -3.07 22.88
N HIS A 32 2.22 -2.57 22.76
CA HIS A 32 1.24 -3.10 21.82
C HIS A 32 1.70 -2.95 20.36
N THR A 33 2.12 -1.74 19.99
CA THR A 33 2.65 -1.43 18.66
C THR A 33 3.87 -2.29 18.32
N LYS A 34 4.78 -2.46 19.28
CA LYS A 34 5.94 -3.36 19.18
C LYS A 34 5.52 -4.81 18.92
N PHE A 35 4.52 -5.32 19.64
CA PHE A 35 4.00 -6.66 19.41
C PHE A 35 3.44 -6.81 17.99
N GLU A 36 2.62 -5.86 17.53
CA GLU A 36 2.04 -5.91 16.18
C GLU A 36 3.11 -5.80 15.09
N MET A 37 4.19 -5.02 15.28
CA MET A 37 5.33 -4.99 14.35
C MET A 37 6.03 -6.36 14.26
N ILE A 38 6.26 -7.02 15.40
CA ILE A 38 6.90 -8.34 15.45
C ILE A 38 5.99 -9.41 14.82
N LYS A 39 4.70 -9.40 15.15
CA LYS A 39 3.69 -10.30 14.59
C LYS A 39 3.53 -10.11 13.08
N THR A 40 3.49 -8.87 12.60
CA THR A 40 3.44 -8.54 11.16
C THR A 40 4.67 -9.06 10.42
N SER A 41 5.84 -8.93 11.05
CA SER A 41 7.10 -9.44 10.49
C SER A 41 7.15 -10.97 10.46
N ALA A 42 6.64 -11.64 11.50
CA ALA A 42 6.51 -13.10 11.51
C ALA A 42 5.53 -13.58 10.42
N LYS A 43 4.38 -12.92 10.26
CA LYS A 43 3.41 -13.22 9.18
C LYS A 43 4.05 -13.12 7.80
N PHE A 44 4.82 -12.07 7.55
CA PHE A 44 5.54 -11.92 6.28
C PHE A 44 6.55 -13.05 6.05
N LEU A 45 7.37 -13.39 7.07
CA LEU A 45 8.36 -14.47 6.94
C LEU A 45 7.73 -15.85 6.69
N VAL A 46 6.52 -16.09 7.20
CA VAL A 46 5.77 -17.32 6.93
C VAL A 46 5.37 -17.46 5.46
N THR A 47 5.20 -16.36 4.72
CA THR A 47 4.91 -16.40 3.28
C THR A 47 6.12 -16.73 2.41
N ASP A 48 7.33 -16.76 2.97
CA ASP A 48 8.56 -17.09 2.27
C ASP A 48 8.74 -18.61 2.19
N ILE A 49 8.58 -19.18 0.98
CA ILE A 49 8.77 -20.61 0.69
C ILE A 49 10.13 -21.18 1.15
N ARG A 50 11.16 -20.33 1.31
CA ARG A 50 12.48 -20.76 1.78
C ARG A 50 12.55 -20.91 3.30
N ILE A 51 11.60 -20.33 4.02
CA ILE A 51 11.53 -20.35 5.49
C ILE A 51 10.40 -21.26 5.97
N SER A 52 9.28 -21.28 5.23
CA SER A 52 8.11 -22.06 5.55
C SER A 52 7.72 -23.03 4.45
N ALA A 53 7.42 -24.27 4.85
CA ALA A 53 6.79 -25.25 3.97
C ALA A 53 5.29 -24.96 3.71
N ASP A 54 4.66 -24.07 4.50
CA ASP A 54 3.24 -23.77 4.44
C ASP A 54 3.01 -22.25 4.34
N VAL A 55 3.08 -21.74 3.11
CA VAL A 55 2.89 -20.31 2.81
C VAL A 55 1.48 -19.79 3.09
N ASN A 56 0.51 -20.69 3.28
CA ASN A 56 -0.87 -20.34 3.59
C ASN A 56 -1.15 -20.32 5.10
N TYR A 57 -0.14 -20.56 5.93
CA TYR A 57 -0.29 -20.59 7.38
C TYR A 57 -0.71 -19.23 7.94
N LYS A 58 -1.80 -19.20 8.71
CA LYS A 58 -2.35 -17.98 9.32
C LYS A 58 -2.03 -17.92 10.81
N ILE A 59 -1.28 -16.89 11.20
CA ILE A 59 -1.00 -16.60 12.61
C ILE A 59 -2.20 -15.91 13.26
N ASN A 60 -2.83 -16.59 14.21
CA ASN A 60 -4.02 -16.14 14.94
C ASN A 60 -3.68 -16.00 16.43
N CYS A 61 -3.13 -14.86 16.82
CA CYS A 61 -2.88 -14.52 18.23
C CYS A 61 -3.56 -13.20 18.56
N SER A 62 -4.12 -13.13 19.78
CA SER A 62 -4.63 -11.89 20.37
C SER A 62 -3.51 -10.84 20.43
N SER A 63 -3.89 -9.58 20.55
CA SER A 63 -2.95 -8.50 20.85
C SER A 63 -2.13 -8.87 22.09
N ASP A 64 -0.81 -8.66 22.01
CA ASP A 64 0.17 -8.72 23.10
C ASP A 64 0.56 -10.11 23.64
N ASN A 65 0.12 -11.20 22.99
CA ASN A 65 0.45 -12.55 23.43
C ASN A 65 1.65 -13.15 22.70
N TYR A 66 2.87 -12.83 23.16
CA TYR A 66 4.10 -13.42 22.63
C TYR A 66 4.18 -14.94 22.81
N VAL A 67 3.60 -15.49 23.87
CA VAL A 67 3.61 -16.95 24.12
C VAL A 67 2.81 -17.68 23.04
N CYS A 68 1.65 -17.14 22.66
CA CYS A 68 0.87 -17.63 21.52
C CYS A 68 1.65 -17.53 20.21
N LEU A 69 2.30 -16.39 19.96
CA LEU A 69 3.05 -16.18 18.73
C LEU A 69 4.22 -17.18 18.62
N GLU A 70 4.98 -17.35 19.71
CA GLU A 70 6.07 -18.32 19.77
C GLU A 70 5.57 -19.76 19.64
N SER A 71 4.44 -20.13 20.25
CA SER A 71 3.92 -21.51 20.17
C SER A 71 3.40 -21.87 18.77
N GLN A 72 2.78 -20.93 18.07
CA GLN A 72 2.37 -21.12 16.66
C GLN A 72 3.57 -21.25 15.72
N LEU A 73 4.65 -20.53 16.00
CA LEU A 73 5.89 -20.56 15.21
C LEU A 73 6.85 -21.69 15.60
N ALA A 74 6.67 -22.33 16.77
CA ALA A 74 7.52 -23.41 17.26
C ALA A 74 7.36 -24.73 16.49
N ASN A 75 6.38 -24.82 15.59
CA ASN A 75 6.27 -25.95 14.69
C ASN A 75 7.52 -26.04 13.81
N LYS A 76 8.06 -27.25 13.59
CA LYS A 76 9.30 -27.52 12.80
C LYS A 76 9.26 -26.97 11.37
N LYS A 77 8.10 -26.47 10.93
CA LYS A 77 7.85 -25.84 9.63
C LYS A 77 8.44 -24.44 9.47
N PHE A 78 8.93 -23.77 10.52
CA PHE A 78 9.40 -22.38 10.45
C PHE A 78 10.84 -22.24 10.96
N GLN A 79 11.82 -22.34 10.06
CA GLN A 79 13.22 -22.31 10.48
C GLN A 79 13.65 -20.91 10.96
N GLY A 80 14.08 -20.81 12.23
CA GLY A 80 14.74 -19.62 12.77
C GLY A 80 13.83 -18.41 13.04
N ILE A 81 12.51 -18.53 12.86
CA ILE A 81 11.58 -17.40 13.11
C ILE A 81 11.42 -17.18 14.62
N VAL A 82 11.32 -18.23 15.43
CA VAL A 82 11.11 -18.13 16.89
C VAL A 82 12.27 -17.37 17.56
N GLU A 83 13.50 -17.68 17.18
CA GLU A 83 14.71 -17.03 17.69
C GLU A 83 14.72 -15.54 17.35
N LYS A 84 14.25 -15.17 16.15
CA LYS A 84 14.11 -13.77 15.74
C LYS A 84 13.04 -13.05 16.57
N VAL A 85 11.87 -13.67 16.75
CA VAL A 85 10.79 -13.11 17.58
C VAL A 85 11.28 -12.86 19.00
N ARG A 86 11.99 -13.81 19.62
CA ARG A 86 12.60 -13.65 20.95
C ARG A 86 13.61 -12.51 20.99
N LYS A 87 14.50 -12.44 19.99
CA LYS A 87 15.50 -11.36 19.86
C LYS A 87 14.84 -9.99 19.75
N TRP A 88 13.81 -9.84 18.91
CA TRP A 88 13.11 -8.56 18.73
C TRP A 88 12.30 -8.17 19.98
N ARG A 89 11.68 -9.15 20.65
CA ARG A 89 10.94 -8.94 21.89
C ARG A 89 11.81 -8.36 23.00
N GLN A 90 13.09 -8.74 23.08
CA GLN A 90 14.05 -8.24 24.07
C GLN A 90 14.42 -6.76 23.89
N LYS A 91 14.15 -6.16 22.73
CA LYS A 91 14.41 -4.73 22.51
C LYS A 91 13.38 -3.90 23.29
N THR A 92 13.86 -3.06 24.19
CA THR A 92 13.03 -2.11 24.94
C THR A 92 12.59 -0.96 24.04
N VAL A 93 11.33 -0.54 24.18
CA VAL A 93 10.75 0.58 23.44
C VAL A 93 10.15 1.57 24.42
N LYS A 94 10.73 2.77 24.51
CA LYS A 94 10.29 3.85 25.41
C LYS A 94 9.62 4.99 24.66
N ASP A 95 9.92 5.14 23.38
CA ASP A 95 9.42 6.20 22.53
C ASP A 95 9.33 5.75 21.06
N LYS A 96 8.95 6.69 20.19
CA LYS A 96 8.83 6.48 18.74
C LYS A 96 10.18 6.20 18.07
N GLU A 97 11.27 6.75 18.61
CA GLU A 97 12.61 6.54 18.06
C GLU A 97 13.05 5.08 18.30
N ASP A 98 12.75 4.52 19.47
CA ASP A 98 12.98 3.11 19.75
C ASP A 98 12.16 2.19 18.83
N LEU A 99 10.94 2.58 18.43
CA LEU A 99 10.16 1.85 17.41
C LEU A 99 10.82 1.90 16.04
N GLN A 100 11.39 3.05 15.62
CA GLN A 100 12.17 3.14 14.39
C GLN A 100 13.41 2.25 14.44
N GLN A 101 14.12 2.22 15.57
CA GLN A 101 15.26 1.32 15.78
C GLN A 101 14.84 -0.15 15.70
N LEU A 102 13.70 -0.51 16.29
CA LEU A 102 13.14 -1.85 16.19
C LEU A 102 12.81 -2.20 14.74
N LYS A 103 12.17 -1.30 13.99
CA LYS A 103 11.90 -1.47 12.55
C LYS A 103 13.20 -1.73 11.79
N ALA A 104 14.24 -0.92 12.02
CA ALA A 104 15.54 -1.08 11.36
C ALA A 104 16.22 -2.41 11.72
N LEU A 105 16.13 -2.86 12.97
CA LEU A 105 16.64 -4.16 13.41
C LEU A 105 15.91 -5.32 12.72
N ILE A 106 14.58 -5.28 12.69
CA ILE A 106 13.75 -6.27 12.00
C ILE A 106 14.12 -6.30 10.51
N TRP A 107 14.17 -5.12 9.87
CA TRP A 107 14.53 -4.98 8.46
C TRP A 107 15.92 -5.57 8.16
N LYS A 108 16.90 -5.29 9.02
CA LYS A 108 18.22 -5.89 8.91
C LYS A 108 18.14 -7.42 8.99
N ASP A 109 17.44 -7.96 9.97
CA ASP A 109 17.37 -9.40 10.19
C ASP A 109 16.62 -10.17 9.08
N ILE A 110 15.65 -9.53 8.43
CA ILE A 110 14.80 -10.14 7.40
C ILE A 110 15.24 -9.79 5.97
N ILE A 111 15.74 -8.59 5.67
CA ILE A 111 16.10 -8.15 4.31
C ILE A 111 17.63 -8.08 4.09
N SER A 112 18.42 -7.74 5.11
CA SER A 112 19.86 -7.43 4.96
C SER A 112 20.77 -8.55 5.50
N PRO A 113 21.18 -9.53 4.67
CA PRO A 113 22.29 -9.40 3.69
C PRO A 113 21.87 -9.72 2.25
N GLN A 114 22.77 -9.59 1.25
CA GLN A 114 22.50 -9.90 -0.19
C GLN A 114 21.67 -11.17 -0.40
N ALA A 115 21.94 -12.24 0.36
CA ALA A 115 21.23 -13.51 0.27
C ALA A 115 19.72 -13.45 0.60
N LYS A 116 19.24 -12.37 1.23
CA LYS A 116 17.83 -12.14 1.61
C LYS A 116 17.16 -11.03 0.82
N ALA A 117 17.89 -10.34 -0.06
CA ALA A 117 17.34 -9.25 -0.89
C ALA A 117 16.19 -9.71 -1.79
N TYR A 118 16.12 -11.01 -2.13
CA TYR A 118 15.00 -11.59 -2.87
C TYR A 118 13.64 -11.36 -2.18
N ARG A 119 13.60 -11.18 -0.86
CA ARG A 119 12.36 -10.93 -0.11
C ARG A 119 11.68 -9.63 -0.49
N LEU A 120 12.43 -8.67 -1.04
CA LEU A 120 11.86 -7.45 -1.61
C LEU A 120 10.93 -7.76 -2.79
N LYS A 121 11.16 -8.88 -3.49
CA LYS A 121 10.36 -9.33 -4.64
C LYS A 121 9.17 -10.21 -4.24
N LEU A 122 8.99 -10.57 -2.97
CA LEU A 122 7.85 -11.37 -2.55
C LEU A 122 6.54 -10.60 -2.73
N PRO A 123 5.45 -11.24 -3.19
CA PRO A 123 4.16 -10.57 -3.43
C PRO A 123 3.61 -9.81 -2.22
N GLY A 124 3.83 -10.33 -1.00
CA GLY A 124 3.37 -9.71 0.23
C GLY A 124 4.25 -8.57 0.76
N PHE A 125 5.41 -8.30 0.16
CA PHE A 125 6.37 -7.33 0.68
C PHE A 125 5.86 -5.89 0.70
N PRO A 126 5.20 -5.35 -0.35
CA PRO A 126 4.68 -3.98 -0.32
C PRO A 126 3.65 -3.75 0.81
N ALA A 127 2.74 -4.71 1.02
CA ALA A 127 1.77 -4.66 2.10
C ALA A 127 2.45 -4.73 3.48
N TYR A 128 3.48 -5.56 3.62
CA TYR A 128 4.30 -5.65 4.81
C TYR A 128 5.01 -4.31 5.12
N GLU A 129 5.66 -3.70 4.13
CA GLU A 129 6.37 -2.43 4.29
C GLU A 129 5.41 -1.31 4.73
N HIS A 130 4.27 -1.19 4.05
CA HIS A 130 3.24 -0.21 4.40
C HIS A 130 2.71 -0.41 5.82
N ALA A 131 2.45 -1.66 6.24
CA ALA A 131 2.01 -1.97 7.60
C ALA A 131 3.07 -1.55 8.64
N MET A 132 4.35 -1.81 8.37
CA MET A 132 5.45 -1.40 9.26
C MET A 132 5.60 0.12 9.35
N VAL A 133 5.43 0.86 8.25
CA VAL A 133 5.43 2.34 8.27
C VAL A 133 4.24 2.87 9.06
N THR A 134 3.06 2.28 8.88
CA THR A 134 1.83 2.67 9.58
C THR A 134 2.00 2.47 11.08
N LEU A 135 2.44 1.28 11.52
CA LEU A 135 2.61 0.95 12.94
C LEU A 135 3.57 1.91 13.65
N VAL A 136 4.68 2.30 13.02
CA VAL A 136 5.64 3.23 13.65
C VAL A 136 5.11 4.67 13.70
N ASN A 137 4.17 5.03 12.82
CA ASN A 137 3.61 6.37 12.73
C ASN A 137 2.24 6.52 13.41
N VAL A 138 1.71 5.48 14.05
CA VAL A 138 0.47 5.59 14.83
C VAL A 138 0.68 6.71 15.86
N PRO A 139 -0.13 7.79 15.80
CA PRO A 139 -0.06 8.82 16.82
C PRO A 139 -0.40 8.14 18.14
N VAL A 140 0.48 8.27 19.14
CA VAL A 140 0.24 7.81 20.50
C VAL A 140 -0.92 8.64 21.05
N GLN A 141 -2.15 8.25 20.68
CA GLN A 141 -3.34 8.93 21.12
C GLN A 141 -3.56 8.49 22.56
N GLY A 142 -3.39 9.43 23.49
CA GLY A 142 -3.80 9.22 24.87
C GLY A 142 -5.25 8.75 24.87
N LYS A 143 -5.47 7.50 25.29
CA LYS A 143 -6.75 6.75 25.29
C LYS A 143 -7.99 7.66 25.14
N GLN A 144 -8.58 7.71 23.95
CA GLN A 144 -10.02 7.91 23.88
C GLN A 144 -10.67 6.62 24.35
N GLN A 145 -11.46 6.76 25.41
CA GLN A 145 -12.15 5.72 26.13
C GLN A 145 -13.13 5.02 25.18
N SER A 146 -12.80 3.81 24.74
CA SER A 146 -13.68 2.97 23.93
C SER A 146 -14.90 2.57 24.77
N THR A 147 -16.06 3.19 24.49
CA THR A 147 -17.35 2.71 24.97
C THR A 147 -17.71 1.42 24.23
N PRO A 148 -18.28 0.41 24.91
CA PRO A 148 -18.64 -0.85 24.29
C PRO A 148 -19.91 -0.64 23.44
N VAL A 149 -19.76 -0.72 22.11
CA VAL A 149 -20.91 -0.81 21.20
C VAL A 149 -21.45 -2.24 21.27
N LEU A 150 -22.57 -2.39 21.97
CA LEU A 150 -23.38 -3.60 22.03
C LEU A 150 -24.01 -3.83 20.64
N HIS A 151 -23.37 -4.66 19.80
CA HIS A 151 -24.02 -5.17 18.59
C HIS A 151 -25.07 -6.22 18.98
N LYS A 152 -26.34 -5.79 19.02
CA LYS A 152 -27.50 -6.67 19.03
C LYS A 152 -27.78 -7.10 17.59
N SER A 153 -27.46 -8.35 17.28
CA SER A 153 -27.84 -9.02 16.04
C SER A 153 -29.35 -9.26 16.01
N GLN A 154 -29.99 -8.83 14.93
CA GLN A 154 -31.41 -9.05 14.64
C GLN A 154 -31.50 -10.03 13.44
N PRO A 155 -32.20 -11.16 13.54
CA PRO A 155 -32.39 -12.06 12.41
C PRO A 155 -33.64 -11.64 11.62
N SER A 156 -33.48 -11.38 10.33
CA SER A 156 -34.60 -11.32 9.39
C SER A 156 -34.71 -12.66 8.68
N ALA A 157 -35.72 -13.44 9.08
CA ALA A 157 -36.28 -14.49 8.27
C ALA A 157 -37.32 -13.87 7.34
N VAL A 158 -37.17 -14.04 6.03
CA VAL A 158 -38.27 -13.91 5.07
C VAL A 158 -38.18 -15.09 4.13
N MET A 159 -39.14 -16.00 4.27
CA MET A 159 -39.54 -16.97 3.27
C MET A 159 -40.29 -16.22 2.16
N VAL A 160 -39.95 -16.47 0.89
CA VAL A 160 -40.91 -16.41 -0.22
C VAL A 160 -40.58 -17.55 -1.18
N ASP A 161 -41.44 -18.56 -1.12
CA ASP A 161 -41.68 -19.56 -2.15
C ASP A 161 -42.71 -18.98 -3.13
N SER A 162 -42.45 -19.09 -4.44
CA SER A 162 -43.49 -19.05 -5.46
C SER A 162 -42.92 -19.51 -6.80
N SER A 163 -43.23 -20.75 -7.11
CA SER A 163 -43.24 -21.33 -8.45
C SER A 163 -44.37 -20.72 -9.27
N GLN A 164 -44.12 -20.23 -10.49
CA GLN A 164 -45.06 -20.35 -11.61
C GLN A 164 -44.45 -19.93 -12.96
N LEU A 165 -44.42 -20.92 -13.87
CA LEU A 165 -44.47 -20.75 -15.33
C LEU A 165 -45.87 -20.21 -15.73
N PRO A 166 -46.02 -19.50 -16.87
CA PRO A 166 -46.23 -20.19 -18.15
C PRO A 166 -45.63 -19.51 -19.41
N GLN A 167 -45.65 -20.30 -20.48
CA GLN A 167 -45.21 -20.04 -21.85
C GLN A 167 -46.06 -19.03 -22.65
N ALA A 168 -45.44 -18.60 -23.76
CA ALA A 168 -45.99 -18.37 -25.11
C ALA A 168 -46.20 -16.91 -25.57
N ASP A 169 -45.36 -16.55 -26.56
CA ASP A 169 -45.57 -15.78 -27.79
C ASP A 169 -46.64 -14.69 -27.84
N THR A 170 -46.24 -13.49 -28.30
CA THR A 170 -46.80 -12.80 -29.49
C THR A 170 -46.01 -11.50 -29.76
N VAL A 171 -45.52 -11.34 -31.00
CA VAL A 171 -45.00 -10.11 -31.62
C VAL A 171 -46.17 -9.36 -32.28
N PRO A 172 -46.29 -8.03 -32.13
CA PRO A 172 -46.12 -7.10 -33.26
C PRO A 172 -45.38 -5.80 -32.85
N GLU A 173 -44.37 -5.34 -33.59
CA GLU A 173 -44.44 -4.45 -34.77
C GLU A 173 -45.09 -3.06 -34.52
N SER A 174 -44.23 -2.03 -34.70
CA SER A 174 -44.51 -0.64 -35.10
C SER A 174 -45.19 0.33 -34.12
N SER A 175 -44.42 1.31 -33.63
CA SER A 175 -44.63 2.72 -34.01
C SER A 175 -43.59 3.67 -33.42
N ALA A 176 -43.19 4.62 -34.26
CA ALA A 176 -42.33 5.75 -33.96
C ALA A 176 -43.02 6.81 -33.08
N MET A 177 -42.29 7.43 -32.14
CA MET A 177 -42.55 8.81 -31.73
C MET A 177 -41.38 9.44 -30.95
N ALA A 178 -40.89 10.55 -31.51
CA ALA A 178 -40.31 11.78 -30.96
C ALA A 178 -39.33 11.79 -29.75
N PRO A 179 -38.31 12.68 -29.78
CA PRO A 179 -37.34 12.82 -28.70
C PRO A 179 -37.82 13.76 -27.59
N GLU A 180 -37.93 13.25 -26.36
CA GLU A 180 -38.04 14.10 -25.18
C GLU A 180 -36.71 14.79 -24.89
N THR A 181 -36.76 16.12 -24.91
CA THR A 181 -35.65 17.02 -24.64
C THR A 181 -35.59 17.25 -23.13
N THR A 182 -34.84 16.43 -22.39
CA THR A 182 -34.63 16.64 -20.95
C THR A 182 -33.50 17.63 -20.73
N SER A 183 -33.86 18.89 -20.50
CA SER A 183 -32.95 19.94 -20.03
C SER A 183 -32.44 19.61 -18.63
N PHE A 184 -31.18 19.16 -18.52
CA PHE A 184 -30.48 19.09 -17.23
C PHE A 184 -29.97 20.48 -16.85
N GLN A 185 -30.78 21.18 -16.05
CA GLN A 185 -30.43 22.45 -15.45
C GLN A 185 -29.36 22.24 -14.38
N SER A 186 -28.23 22.92 -14.55
CA SER A 186 -27.08 22.87 -13.67
C SER A 186 -27.39 23.48 -12.30
N SER A 187 -27.35 22.67 -11.24
CA SER A 187 -27.23 23.15 -9.86
C SER A 187 -25.81 22.93 -9.37
N LEU A 188 -24.95 23.94 -9.55
CA LEU A 188 -23.63 24.04 -8.92
C LEU A 188 -23.82 24.41 -7.45
N SER A 189 -23.52 23.48 -6.54
CA SER A 189 -23.27 23.80 -5.14
C SER A 189 -21.87 24.40 -5.00
N PRO A 190 -21.70 25.55 -4.31
CA PRO A 190 -20.41 26.16 -4.11
C PRO A 190 -19.56 25.36 -3.12
N ILE A 191 -18.28 25.22 -3.48
CA ILE A 191 -17.19 24.61 -2.73
C ILE A 191 -17.10 25.21 -1.31
N GLN A 192 -17.42 24.41 -0.29
CA GLN A 192 -17.14 24.74 1.10
C GLN A 192 -15.63 24.66 1.35
N LYS A 193 -14.99 25.82 1.54
CA LYS A 193 -13.69 25.93 2.23
C LYS A 193 -13.88 25.45 3.67
N THR A 194 -13.25 24.35 4.05
CA THR A 194 -13.28 23.83 5.41
C THR A 194 -12.40 24.68 6.33
N SER A 195 -13.01 25.65 7.01
CA SER A 195 -12.44 26.41 8.12
C SER A 195 -12.29 25.52 9.36
N PHE A 196 -11.19 24.77 9.47
CA PHE A 196 -10.88 23.93 10.64
C PHE A 196 -10.69 24.74 11.96
N MET A 197 -10.73 26.08 11.90
CA MET A 197 -10.56 26.96 13.06
C MET A 197 -11.89 27.47 13.67
N GLU A 198 -13.06 27.18 13.08
CA GLU A 198 -14.33 27.78 13.53
C GLU A 198 -15.07 27.00 14.63
N ASN A 199 -14.66 25.76 14.93
CA ASN A 199 -15.36 24.89 15.89
C ASN A 199 -14.52 24.53 17.13
N ILE A 200 -13.52 25.32 17.50
CA ILE A 200 -12.89 25.18 18.81
C ILE A 200 -13.81 25.87 19.83
N PRO A 201 -14.42 25.15 20.79
CA PRO A 201 -15.28 25.77 21.79
C PRO A 201 -14.46 26.83 22.56
N PRO A 202 -15.01 28.02 22.84
CA PRO A 202 -14.27 29.11 23.49
C PRO A 202 -13.63 28.70 24.83
N TYR A 203 -14.17 27.68 25.49
CA TYR A 203 -13.63 27.09 26.71
C TYR A 203 -12.22 26.49 26.57
N PHE A 204 -11.79 26.09 25.37
CA PHE A 204 -10.45 25.51 25.16
C PHE A 204 -9.35 26.56 25.30
N SER A 205 -9.61 27.79 24.84
CA SER A 205 -8.69 28.93 25.00
C SER A 205 -8.54 29.34 26.48
N ILE A 206 -9.65 29.29 27.23
CA ILE A 206 -9.69 29.58 28.65
C ILE A 206 -8.89 28.52 29.43
N ALA A 207 -9.06 27.24 29.10
CA ALA A 207 -8.35 26.13 29.73
C ALA A 207 -6.82 26.21 29.49
N LEU A 208 -6.38 26.53 28.28
CA LEU A 208 -4.96 26.73 27.97
C LEU A 208 -4.36 27.93 28.74
N SER A 209 -5.10 29.03 28.88
CA SER A 209 -4.64 30.19 29.67
C SER A 209 -4.50 29.85 31.16
N ALA A 210 -5.42 29.06 31.72
CA ALA A 210 -5.38 28.65 33.12
C ALA A 210 -4.15 27.76 33.41
N ILE A 211 -3.81 26.84 32.50
CA ILE A 211 -2.62 25.99 32.60
C ILE A 211 -1.34 26.85 32.57
N ALA A 212 -1.27 27.84 31.68
CA ALA A 212 -0.11 28.75 31.59
C ALA A 212 0.09 29.58 32.87
N ILE A 213 -0.98 30.06 33.49
CA ILE A 213 -0.93 30.80 34.77
C ILE A 213 -0.45 29.88 35.90
N ILE A 214 -0.92 28.64 35.96
CA ILE A 214 -0.47 27.66 36.96
C ILE A 214 1.03 27.38 36.83
N ILE A 215 1.53 27.16 35.60
CA ILE A 215 2.96 26.92 35.34
C ILE A 215 3.80 28.14 35.75
N SER A 216 3.34 29.35 35.41
CA SER A 216 4.02 30.60 35.76
C SER A 216 4.06 30.82 37.28
N PHE A 217 2.97 30.50 37.98
CA PHE A 217 2.90 30.59 39.44
C PHE A 217 3.86 29.59 40.13
N PHE A 218 4.01 28.38 39.61
CA PHE A 218 4.97 27.41 40.12
C PHE A 218 6.44 27.79 39.84
N ALA A 219 6.71 28.50 38.73
CA ALA A 219 8.04 29.01 38.43
C ALA A 219 8.47 30.11 39.42
N VAL A 220 7.56 31.01 39.80
CA VAL A 220 7.85 32.15 40.71
C VAL A 220 7.90 31.72 42.18
N THR A 221 7.15 30.70 42.57
CA THR A 221 7.12 30.24 43.98
C THR A 221 8.31 29.35 44.38
N LYS A 222 9.14 28.90 43.43
CA LYS A 222 10.44 28.28 43.73
C LYS A 222 11.46 29.35 44.13
N LYS A 223 11.33 29.89 45.35
CA LYS A 223 12.44 30.58 46.01
C LYS A 223 13.62 29.60 46.13
N PRO A 224 14.82 29.95 45.65
CA PRO A 224 15.99 29.11 45.83
C PRO A 224 16.30 29.05 47.32
N ALA A 225 15.93 27.95 47.97
CA ALA A 225 16.45 27.63 49.28
C ALA A 225 17.96 27.46 49.10
N ARG A 226 18.73 28.41 49.65
CA ARG A 226 20.18 28.28 49.86
C ARG A 226 20.44 27.03 50.71
N SER A 227 20.51 25.86 50.07
CA SER A 227 21.13 24.67 50.66
C SER A 227 22.57 24.63 50.15
N LYS A 228 23.49 24.68 51.11
CA LYS A 228 24.92 24.54 50.91
C LYS A 228 25.24 23.36 49.99
N GLN A 229 26.03 23.65 48.96
CA GLN A 229 26.94 22.75 48.24
C GLN A 229 26.72 21.25 48.49
N LYS A 230 25.98 20.63 47.57
CA LYS A 230 26.40 19.34 47.05
C LYS A 230 26.44 19.46 45.53
N GLU A 231 27.64 19.35 45.02
CA GLU A 231 28.03 19.30 43.62
C GLU A 231 27.18 18.27 42.87
N VAL A 232 26.07 18.74 42.29
CA VAL A 232 25.34 18.02 41.27
C VAL A 232 25.72 18.72 39.98
N ARG A 233 26.59 18.06 39.20
CA ARG A 233 26.87 18.40 37.80
C ARG A 233 25.53 18.41 37.06
N THR A 234 24.93 19.58 36.92
CA THR A 234 23.95 19.84 35.88
C THR A 234 24.71 19.79 34.56
N PHE A 235 24.56 18.68 33.85
CA PHE A 235 24.98 18.55 32.46
C PHE A 235 24.13 19.55 31.67
N ASN A 236 24.68 20.75 31.47
CA ASN A 236 24.18 21.70 30.50
C ASN A 236 24.43 21.04 29.13
N TYR A 237 23.40 20.40 28.58
CA TYR A 237 23.43 19.93 27.21
C TYR A 237 23.15 21.16 26.34
N GLU A 238 24.17 21.99 26.19
CA GLU A 238 24.22 22.98 25.13
C GLU A 238 24.50 22.16 23.86
N PRO A 239 23.53 21.99 22.95
CA PRO A 239 23.76 21.21 21.74
C PRO A 239 24.91 21.90 21.00
N ASP A 240 26.03 21.20 20.87
CA ASP A 240 27.21 21.70 20.20
C ASP A 240 26.87 21.93 18.72
N ILE A 241 26.48 23.17 18.40
CA ILE A 241 26.04 23.62 17.08
C ILE A 241 27.11 23.28 16.02
N SER A 242 28.39 23.25 16.42
CA SER A 242 29.50 22.89 15.53
C SER A 242 29.44 21.43 15.08
N SER A 243 28.99 20.51 15.95
CA SER A 243 28.83 19.09 15.62
C SER A 243 27.68 18.85 14.64
N ILE A 244 26.60 19.64 14.74
CA ILE A 244 25.46 19.59 13.83
C ILE A 244 25.85 20.16 12.47
N GLN A 245 26.56 21.30 12.44
CA GLN A 245 27.06 21.87 11.19
C GLN A 245 28.02 20.93 10.45
N ARG A 246 28.92 20.24 11.18
CA ARG A 246 29.81 19.24 10.58
C ARG A 246 29.04 18.10 9.92
N ARG A 247 28.00 17.58 10.57
CA ARG A 247 27.14 16.53 10.01
C ARG A 247 26.39 16.99 8.76
N ILE A 248 25.97 18.25 8.69
CA ILE A 248 25.31 18.79 7.50
C ILE A 248 26.28 18.84 6.31
N VAL A 249 27.53 19.23 6.55
CA VAL A 249 28.58 19.25 5.51
C VAL A 249 28.90 17.83 5.04
N GLU A 250 29.10 16.89 5.96
CA GLU A 250 29.34 15.47 5.64
C GLU A 250 28.18 14.86 4.85
N LEU A 251 26.93 15.18 5.21
CA LEU A 251 25.75 14.69 4.49
C LEU A 251 25.67 15.25 3.07
N LYS A 252 26.05 16.53 2.89
CA LYS A 252 26.06 17.20 1.59
C LYS A 252 27.12 16.58 0.67
N GLU A 253 28.33 16.33 1.19
CA GLU A 253 29.39 15.65 0.45
C GLU A 253 29.02 14.19 0.10
N ALA A 254 28.39 13.46 1.02
CA ALA A 254 27.88 12.10 0.75
C ALA A 254 26.80 12.08 -0.33
N THR A 255 25.94 13.11 -0.39
CA THR A 255 24.89 13.23 -1.39
C THR A 255 25.46 13.54 -2.78
N GLU A 256 26.44 14.44 -2.87
CA GLU A 256 27.11 14.77 -4.15
C GLU A 256 27.93 13.59 -4.69
N THR A 257 28.65 12.88 -3.82
CA THR A 257 29.40 11.68 -4.22
C THR A 257 28.47 10.57 -4.73
N PHE A 258 27.30 10.39 -4.10
CA PHE A 258 26.28 9.46 -4.59
C PHE A 258 25.71 9.88 -5.95
N ARG A 259 25.41 11.18 -6.13
CA ARG A 259 24.90 11.72 -7.40
C ARG A 259 25.90 11.53 -8.54
N LEU A 260 27.18 11.81 -8.30
CA LEU A 260 28.25 11.59 -9.28
C LEU A 260 28.43 10.11 -9.64
N LYS A 261 28.33 9.21 -8.65
CA LYS A 261 28.36 7.77 -8.91
C LYS A 261 27.19 7.33 -9.78
N MET A 262 25.97 7.78 -9.49
CA MET A 262 24.79 7.46 -10.29
C MET A 262 24.93 7.94 -11.74
N LEU A 263 25.45 9.14 -11.96
CA LEU A 263 25.70 9.67 -13.31
C LEU A 263 26.72 8.82 -14.07
N LYS A 264 27.81 8.40 -13.41
CA LYS A 264 28.82 7.53 -14.01
C LYS A 264 28.27 6.15 -14.36
N ASP A 265 27.46 5.56 -13.47
CA ASP A 265 26.83 4.26 -13.71
C ASP A 265 25.83 4.36 -14.88
N HIS A 266 25.10 5.47 -15.01
CA HIS A 266 24.18 5.70 -16.13
C HIS A 266 24.92 5.91 -17.46
N GLU A 267 26.03 6.65 -17.46
CA GLU A 267 26.89 6.82 -18.64
C GLU A 267 27.47 5.48 -19.11
N GLN A 268 27.94 4.64 -18.18
CA GLN A 268 28.42 3.29 -18.49
C GLN A 268 27.33 2.40 -19.07
N PHE A 269 26.11 2.49 -18.53
CA PHE A 269 24.96 1.76 -19.05
C PHE A 269 24.61 2.19 -20.48
N MET A 270 24.53 3.51 -20.73
CA MET A 270 24.24 4.04 -22.07
C MET A 270 25.31 3.63 -23.08
N LYS A 271 26.59 3.65 -22.67
CA LYS A 271 27.69 3.16 -23.51
C LYS A 271 27.56 1.67 -23.82
N SER A 272 27.18 0.85 -22.83
CA SER A 272 26.95 -0.59 -23.06
C SER A 272 25.78 -0.86 -24.01
N VAL A 273 24.73 -0.04 -23.97
CA VAL A 273 23.60 -0.14 -24.91
C VAL A 273 24.05 0.22 -26.32
N GLU A 274 24.82 1.29 -26.47
CA GLU A 274 25.38 1.71 -27.76
C GLU A 274 26.29 0.63 -28.36
N ASP A 275 27.20 0.07 -27.56
CA ASP A 275 28.09 -1.02 -27.99
C ASP A 275 27.28 -2.23 -28.50
N ARG A 276 26.18 -2.59 -27.81
CA ARG A 276 25.27 -3.68 -28.24
C ARG A 276 24.50 -3.35 -29.52
N LEU A 277 24.11 -2.10 -29.72
CA LEU A 277 23.46 -1.66 -30.96
C LEU A 277 24.45 -1.70 -32.13
N GLN A 278 25.70 -1.30 -31.91
CA GLN A 278 26.75 -1.35 -32.92
C GLN A 278 27.18 -2.79 -33.26
N GLU A 279 27.22 -3.68 -32.26
CA GLU A 279 27.41 -5.12 -32.46
C GLU A 279 26.24 -5.74 -33.25
N ALA A 280 24.99 -5.36 -32.94
CA ALA A 280 23.82 -5.80 -33.70
C ALA A 280 23.81 -5.26 -35.14
N ALA A 281 24.30 -4.04 -35.37
CA ALA A 281 24.40 -3.44 -36.70
C ALA A 281 25.52 -4.06 -37.55
N SER A 282 26.65 -4.44 -36.92
CA SER A 282 27.79 -5.08 -37.61
C SER A 282 27.59 -6.59 -37.81
N THR A 283 26.78 -7.23 -36.98
CA THR A 283 26.26 -8.58 -37.20
C THR A 283 25.15 -8.50 -38.24
N GLY A 284 25.55 -8.20 -39.49
CA GLY A 284 24.64 -8.02 -40.62
C GLY A 284 23.56 -9.09 -40.63
N SER A 285 22.32 -8.63 -40.74
CA SER A 285 21.09 -9.43 -40.79
C SER A 285 21.24 -10.59 -41.78
N LYS A 286 21.75 -11.73 -41.31
CA LYS A 286 21.51 -13.00 -41.96
C LYS A 286 20.04 -13.25 -41.75
N VAL A 287 19.26 -12.88 -42.77
CA VAL A 287 17.88 -13.33 -42.96
C VAL A 287 17.92 -14.84 -42.76
N VAL A 288 17.52 -15.28 -41.57
CA VAL A 288 17.23 -16.69 -41.31
C VAL A 288 15.96 -16.94 -42.09
N GLU A 289 16.13 -17.37 -43.33
CA GLU A 289 15.10 -17.95 -44.15
C GLU A 289 14.62 -19.21 -43.43
N TRP A 290 13.55 -19.06 -42.66
CA TRP A 290 12.89 -20.20 -42.02
C TRP A 290 12.41 -21.14 -43.13
N PRO A 291 12.86 -22.41 -43.17
CA PRO A 291 12.37 -23.35 -44.16
C PRO A 291 10.92 -23.67 -43.85
N ILE A 292 10.01 -23.05 -44.59
CA ILE A 292 8.60 -23.46 -44.64
C ILE A 292 8.58 -24.74 -45.47
N GLU A 293 8.68 -25.87 -44.79
CA GLU A 293 8.54 -27.20 -45.37
C GLU A 293 7.08 -27.39 -45.84
N ARG A 294 6.80 -27.00 -47.09
CA ARG A 294 5.53 -27.29 -47.77
C ARG A 294 5.47 -28.77 -48.10
N LYS A 295 4.96 -29.56 -47.16
CA LYS A 295 4.57 -30.95 -47.42
C LYS A 295 3.35 -30.94 -48.34
N SER A 296 3.61 -31.15 -49.63
CA SER A 296 2.65 -31.07 -50.73
C SER A 296 2.39 -32.47 -51.27
N ASP A 297 1.75 -33.34 -50.48
CA ASP A 297 1.29 -34.64 -50.94
C ASP A 297 -0.10 -34.92 -50.36
N LEU A 298 -1.13 -34.49 -51.10
CA LEU A 298 -2.52 -34.92 -50.89
C LEU A 298 -2.91 -35.85 -52.04
N PRO A 299 -3.41 -37.07 -51.75
CA PRO A 299 -3.90 -38.03 -52.75
C PRO A 299 -5.25 -37.61 -53.36
N PRO A 300 -5.63 -38.19 -54.52
CA PRO A 300 -6.81 -37.79 -55.27
C PRO A 300 -8.12 -38.05 -54.49
N LEU A 301 -8.97 -37.03 -54.47
CA LEU A 301 -10.32 -37.02 -53.89
C LEU A 301 -11.20 -38.08 -54.58
N THR A 302 -11.50 -39.16 -53.87
CA THR A 302 -12.73 -39.94 -54.07
C THR A 302 -13.88 -39.20 -53.40
N LEU A 303 -14.85 -38.78 -54.22
CA LEU A 303 -16.19 -38.41 -53.80
C LEU A 303 -16.87 -39.65 -53.20
N ASP A 304 -16.92 -39.74 -51.88
CA ASP A 304 -17.98 -40.49 -51.22
C ASP A 304 -18.39 -39.83 -49.90
N GLY A 305 -19.69 -39.87 -49.63
CA GLY A 305 -20.40 -39.01 -48.70
C GLY A 305 -19.98 -39.14 -47.23
N GLY A 306 -19.87 -38.00 -46.56
CA GLY A 306 -19.62 -37.92 -45.12
C GLY A 306 -19.36 -36.49 -44.66
N GLN A 307 -20.39 -35.64 -44.72
CA GLN A 307 -20.35 -34.28 -44.18
C GLN A 307 -20.22 -34.31 -42.65
N HIS A 308 -18.98 -34.30 -42.17
CA HIS A 308 -18.63 -33.71 -40.87
C HIS A 308 -17.59 -32.63 -41.13
N SER A 309 -18.06 -31.43 -41.50
CA SER A 309 -17.26 -30.21 -41.39
C SER A 309 -16.87 -30.07 -39.93
N ALA A 310 -15.62 -30.35 -39.61
CA ALA A 310 -15.03 -29.95 -38.34
C ALA A 310 -14.98 -28.43 -38.31
N GLU A 311 -16.00 -27.81 -37.71
CA GLU A 311 -16.03 -26.40 -37.37
C GLU A 311 -14.86 -26.13 -36.44
N VAL A 312 -13.81 -25.47 -36.97
CA VAL A 312 -12.63 -25.06 -36.21
C VAL A 312 -13.10 -23.97 -35.25
N GLU A 313 -13.41 -24.38 -34.02
CA GLU A 313 -13.86 -23.51 -32.94
C GLU A 313 -12.81 -22.42 -32.68
N ALA A 314 -13.15 -21.18 -33.04
CA ALA A 314 -12.26 -20.05 -32.82
C ALA A 314 -11.95 -19.93 -31.32
N PRO A 315 -10.69 -19.67 -30.93
CA PRO A 315 -10.31 -19.60 -29.52
C PRO A 315 -11.14 -18.54 -28.80
N ALA A 316 -11.85 -18.96 -27.76
CA ALA A 316 -12.70 -18.08 -26.97
C ALA A 316 -11.85 -16.94 -26.36
N THR A 317 -12.22 -15.70 -26.67
CA THR A 317 -11.57 -14.52 -26.10
C THR A 317 -12.02 -14.34 -24.66
N VAL A 318 -11.09 -14.29 -23.72
CA VAL A 318 -11.39 -14.04 -22.30
C VAL A 318 -11.27 -12.55 -22.03
N ILE A 319 -12.28 -11.96 -21.40
CA ILE A 319 -12.28 -10.54 -21.02
C ILE A 319 -12.06 -10.42 -19.50
N ARG A 320 -11.15 -9.54 -19.09
CA ARG A 320 -11.02 -9.13 -17.68
C ARG A 320 -10.89 -7.62 -17.56
N TYR A 321 -11.04 -7.13 -16.34
CA TYR A 321 -11.00 -5.72 -16.03
C TYR A 321 -9.99 -5.43 -14.92
N ALA A 322 -9.36 -4.27 -14.95
CA ALA A 322 -8.45 -3.82 -13.90
C ALA A 322 -8.63 -2.32 -13.61
N LYS A 323 -8.44 -1.94 -12.34
CA LYS A 323 -8.57 -0.54 -11.90
C LYS A 323 -7.35 0.30 -12.25
N TYR A 324 -6.16 -0.25 -12.05
CA TYR A 324 -4.88 0.41 -12.27
C TYR A 324 -3.92 -0.54 -12.99
N SER A 325 -2.88 0.00 -13.62
CA SER A 325 -1.70 -0.78 -14.01
C SER A 325 -0.75 -0.94 -12.83
N ASP A 326 -0.11 -2.09 -12.71
CA ASP A 326 0.96 -2.34 -11.76
C ASP A 326 2.23 -1.61 -12.19
N THR A 327 2.52 -0.49 -11.51
CA THR A 327 3.72 0.33 -11.73
C THR A 327 5.02 -0.44 -11.52
N ARG A 328 5.01 -1.55 -10.76
CA ARG A 328 6.21 -2.32 -10.46
C ARG A 328 6.68 -3.17 -11.64
N ASN A 329 5.73 -3.80 -12.31
CA ASN A 329 5.98 -4.70 -13.43
C ASN A 329 5.71 -4.04 -14.79
N GLY A 330 5.24 -2.78 -14.79
CA GLY A 330 4.82 -2.07 -16.00
C GLY A 330 3.66 -2.77 -16.71
N GLY A 331 2.70 -3.30 -15.95
CA GLY A 331 1.78 -4.31 -16.46
C GLY A 331 0.46 -4.48 -15.70
N PHE A 332 -0.15 -5.65 -15.84
CA PHE A 332 -1.34 -6.08 -15.13
C PHE A 332 -1.09 -7.47 -14.52
N SER A 333 -1.14 -7.56 -13.19
CA SER A 333 -1.04 -8.84 -12.48
C SER A 333 -2.42 -9.48 -12.31
N LEU A 334 -2.48 -10.81 -12.24
CA LEU A 334 -3.74 -11.53 -12.03
C LEU A 334 -4.45 -11.11 -10.73
N ALA A 335 -3.69 -10.66 -9.73
CA ALA A 335 -4.22 -10.22 -8.43
C ALA A 335 -5.07 -8.95 -8.50
N ILE A 336 -4.78 -8.06 -9.46
CA ILE A 336 -5.51 -6.80 -9.65
C ILE A 336 -6.62 -6.89 -10.70
N MET A 337 -6.63 -7.96 -11.50
CA MET A 337 -7.67 -8.22 -12.48
C MET A 337 -8.93 -8.79 -11.82
N ARG A 338 -10.08 -8.48 -12.41
CA ARG A 338 -11.41 -8.96 -12.01
C ARG A 338 -12.16 -9.40 -13.25
N ASP A 339 -13.03 -10.39 -13.10
CA ASP A 339 -13.85 -10.88 -14.21
C ASP A 339 -15.09 -9.98 -14.45
N GLN A 340 -15.44 -9.14 -13.47
CA GLN A 340 -16.61 -8.26 -13.52
C GLN A 340 -16.22 -6.78 -13.48
N GLN A 341 -16.90 -5.99 -14.32
CA GLN A 341 -16.87 -4.54 -14.26
C GLN A 341 -17.78 -4.06 -13.11
N ASN A 342 -17.26 -3.18 -12.26
CA ASN A 342 -18.00 -2.61 -11.13
C ASN A 342 -18.06 -1.07 -11.14
N GLY A 343 -17.69 -0.45 -12.27
CA GLY A 343 -17.65 1.01 -12.42
C GLY A 343 -16.39 1.66 -11.85
N GLU A 344 -15.43 0.87 -11.36
CA GLU A 344 -14.10 1.37 -10.98
C GLU A 344 -13.00 0.79 -11.87
N GLN A 345 -13.25 -0.31 -12.60
CA GLN A 345 -12.21 -0.96 -13.40
C GLN A 345 -11.99 -0.18 -14.69
N THR A 346 -10.94 0.64 -14.72
CA THR A 346 -10.68 1.57 -15.83
C THR A 346 -10.20 0.88 -17.10
N TYR A 347 -9.53 -0.27 -16.98
CA TYR A 347 -8.96 -1.01 -18.09
C TYR A 347 -9.80 -2.25 -18.39
N GLN A 348 -10.02 -2.52 -19.67
CA GLN A 348 -10.56 -3.76 -20.20
C GLN A 348 -9.44 -4.48 -20.95
N LEU A 349 -9.24 -5.76 -20.63
CA LEU A 349 -8.19 -6.62 -21.16
C LEU A 349 -8.85 -7.78 -21.93
N GLU A 350 -8.39 -8.03 -23.15
CA GLU A 350 -8.84 -9.10 -24.03
C GLU A 350 -7.68 -10.07 -24.26
N PHE A 351 -7.82 -11.31 -23.79
CA PHE A 351 -6.77 -12.34 -23.85
C PHE A 351 -6.98 -13.29 -25.02
N LEU A 352 -5.92 -13.52 -25.79
CA LEU A 352 -5.86 -14.44 -26.91
C LEU A 352 -4.56 -15.29 -26.78
N GLY A 353 -4.64 -16.35 -25.98
CA GLY A 353 -3.50 -17.23 -25.71
C GLY A 353 -2.41 -16.54 -24.88
N GLU A 354 -1.21 -16.41 -25.45
CA GLU A 354 -0.03 -15.79 -24.81
C GLU A 354 0.09 -14.27 -25.07
N GLN A 355 -0.86 -13.72 -25.85
CA GLN A 355 -0.96 -12.29 -26.12
C GLN A 355 -2.27 -11.74 -25.58
N ALA A 356 -2.27 -10.46 -25.22
CA ALA A 356 -3.50 -9.76 -24.86
C ALA A 356 -3.46 -8.32 -25.36
N THR A 357 -4.64 -7.74 -25.54
CA THR A 357 -4.78 -6.30 -25.81
C THR A 357 -5.54 -5.65 -24.67
N TYR A 358 -5.34 -4.34 -24.49
CA TYR A 358 -6.08 -3.58 -23.50
C TYR A 358 -6.50 -2.21 -24.00
N ALA A 359 -7.61 -1.74 -23.46
CA ALA A 359 -8.21 -0.44 -23.73
C ALA A 359 -8.79 0.16 -22.45
N ILE A 360 -9.08 1.46 -22.47
CA ILE A 360 -9.93 2.06 -21.44
C ILE A 360 -11.37 1.57 -21.68
N THR A 361 -12.02 1.07 -20.63
CA THR A 361 -13.39 0.57 -20.70
C THR A 361 -14.36 1.66 -21.17
N GLU A 362 -15.44 1.25 -21.84
CA GLU A 362 -16.51 2.17 -22.25
C GLU A 362 -17.50 2.50 -21.13
N ASP A 363 -17.43 1.82 -19.98
CA ASP A 363 -18.32 2.03 -18.84
C ASP A 363 -18.22 3.48 -18.30
N LEU A 364 -19.36 4.17 -18.25
CA LEU A 364 -19.42 5.59 -17.89
C LEU A 364 -18.97 5.86 -16.45
N LYS A 365 -19.22 4.93 -15.51
CA LYS A 365 -18.82 5.11 -14.11
C LYS A 365 -17.29 4.99 -13.98
N ALA A 366 -16.71 3.99 -14.64
CA ALA A 366 -15.26 3.79 -14.66
C ALA A 366 -14.53 4.93 -15.37
N GLN A 367 -15.08 5.46 -16.47
CA GLN A 367 -14.51 6.62 -17.15
C GLN A 367 -14.59 7.88 -16.28
N LYS A 368 -15.72 8.12 -15.60
CA LYS A 368 -15.85 9.23 -14.65
C LYS A 368 -14.82 9.12 -13.52
N TYR A 369 -14.62 7.92 -12.99
CA TYR A 369 -13.60 7.65 -11.98
C TYR A 369 -12.18 7.96 -12.50
N ALA A 370 -11.87 7.52 -13.73
CA ALA A 370 -10.58 7.74 -14.37
C ALA A 370 -10.31 9.22 -14.66
N LEU A 371 -11.31 9.99 -15.11
CA LEU A 371 -11.18 11.43 -15.36
C LEU A 371 -10.89 12.22 -14.07
N GLN A 372 -11.46 11.81 -12.94
CA GLN A 372 -11.16 12.43 -11.64
C GLN A 372 -9.74 12.15 -11.15
N ASN A 373 -9.10 11.09 -11.65
CA ASN A 373 -7.82 10.58 -11.17
C ASN A 373 -6.87 10.26 -12.35
N TYR A 374 -6.87 11.08 -13.40
CA TYR A 374 -6.26 10.72 -14.70
C TYR A 374 -4.74 10.52 -14.66
N GLU A 375 -4.05 10.97 -13.61
CA GLU A 375 -2.59 10.87 -13.44
C GLU A 375 -2.09 9.42 -13.57
N TYR A 376 -2.85 8.43 -13.08
CA TYR A 376 -2.42 7.04 -13.17
C TYR A 376 -2.51 6.47 -14.60
N LEU A 377 -3.26 7.11 -15.51
CA LEU A 377 -3.39 6.66 -16.89
C LEU A 377 -2.05 6.75 -17.63
N ALA A 378 -1.19 7.71 -17.28
CA ALA A 378 0.12 7.90 -17.89
C ALA A 378 1.07 6.71 -17.69
N ASN A 379 0.78 5.83 -16.73
CA ASN A 379 1.57 4.62 -16.49
C ASN A 379 1.36 3.56 -17.58
N ALA A 380 0.16 3.49 -18.15
CA ALA A 380 -0.23 2.46 -19.12
C ALA A 380 -0.64 3.03 -20.49
N CYS A 381 -0.86 4.34 -20.59
CA CYS A 381 -1.37 4.97 -21.79
C CYS A 381 -0.46 6.12 -22.24
N GLU A 382 -0.46 6.37 -23.54
CA GLU A 382 0.03 7.60 -24.14
C GLU A 382 -1.16 8.55 -24.31
N ILE A 383 -1.07 9.72 -23.69
CA ILE A 383 -2.15 10.71 -23.65
C ILE A 383 -1.87 11.78 -24.70
N ARG A 384 -2.75 11.91 -25.71
CA ARG A 384 -2.52 12.84 -26.83
C ARG A 384 -2.95 14.28 -26.56
N ASN A 385 -3.92 14.51 -25.69
CA ASN A 385 -4.46 15.84 -25.41
C ASN A 385 -4.74 16.03 -23.92
N GLN A 386 -5.00 17.27 -23.52
CA GLN A 386 -5.31 17.61 -22.14
C GLN A 386 -6.77 17.29 -21.81
N VAL A 387 -7.03 16.95 -20.54
CA VAL A 387 -8.38 16.70 -20.02
C VAL A 387 -9.22 17.97 -20.19
N GLN A 388 -10.41 17.82 -20.78
CA GLN A 388 -11.38 18.91 -20.88
C GLN A 388 -12.57 18.68 -19.93
N PRO A 389 -13.22 19.74 -19.43
CA PRO A 389 -14.47 19.58 -18.69
C PRO A 389 -15.48 18.80 -19.53
N ASN A 390 -16.13 17.81 -18.92
CA ASN A 390 -17.11 16.92 -19.57
C ASN A 390 -16.58 16.05 -20.72
N SER A 391 -15.26 15.90 -20.85
CA SER A 391 -14.69 14.99 -21.86
C SER A 391 -14.93 13.52 -21.50
N ARG A 392 -14.96 12.67 -22.52
CA ARG A 392 -14.94 11.20 -22.45
C ARG A 392 -13.55 10.68 -22.81
N ILE A 393 -13.10 9.58 -22.20
CA ILE A 393 -11.85 8.93 -22.60
C ILE A 393 -12.15 8.01 -23.78
N VAL A 394 -11.46 8.23 -24.91
CA VAL A 394 -11.55 7.43 -26.12
C VAL A 394 -10.21 6.73 -26.35
N THR A 395 -10.24 5.40 -26.47
CA THR A 395 -9.05 4.63 -26.85
C THR A 395 -8.91 4.68 -28.38
N VAL A 396 -7.89 5.40 -28.86
CA VAL A 396 -7.59 5.52 -30.30
C VAL A 396 -6.87 4.27 -30.80
N GLN A 397 -5.94 3.75 -29.99
CA GLN A 397 -5.20 2.53 -30.29
C GLN A 397 -5.13 1.66 -29.04
N LYS A 398 -5.56 0.40 -29.15
CA LYS A 398 -5.43 -0.58 -28.07
C LYS A 398 -3.94 -0.84 -27.78
N GLY A 399 -3.59 -0.95 -26.51
CA GLY A 399 -2.26 -1.37 -26.09
C GLY A 399 -2.11 -2.89 -26.18
N THR A 400 -0.87 -3.39 -26.18
CA THR A 400 -0.58 -4.82 -26.27
C THR A 400 0.19 -5.30 -25.04
N LEU A 401 -0.14 -6.50 -24.58
CA LEU A 401 0.46 -7.16 -23.44
C LEU A 401 1.13 -8.46 -23.87
N SER A 402 2.25 -8.77 -23.24
CA SER A 402 2.92 -10.07 -23.31
C SER A 402 2.98 -10.68 -21.92
N LYS A 403 2.82 -12.00 -21.86
CA LYS A 403 2.98 -12.73 -20.61
C LYS A 403 4.46 -12.83 -20.24
N ASP A 404 4.77 -12.53 -18.99
CA ASP A 404 6.11 -12.65 -18.41
C ASP A 404 6.27 -13.99 -17.67
N SER A 405 7.51 -14.34 -17.29
CA SER A 405 7.83 -15.60 -16.59
C SER A 405 7.03 -15.80 -15.30
N ASP A 406 6.65 -14.71 -14.65
CA ASP A 406 5.89 -14.69 -13.39
C ASP A 406 4.37 -14.74 -13.60
N GLN A 407 3.89 -15.14 -14.79
CA GLN A 407 2.47 -15.15 -15.18
C GLN A 407 1.79 -13.78 -15.07
N SER A 408 2.58 -12.71 -15.03
CA SER A 408 2.11 -11.32 -15.07
C SER A 408 2.08 -10.83 -16.52
N TRP A 409 1.17 -9.92 -16.83
CA TRP A 409 1.05 -9.37 -18.18
C TRP A 409 1.76 -8.03 -18.25
N VAL A 410 2.83 -7.93 -19.02
CA VAL A 410 3.64 -6.71 -19.14
C VAL A 410 3.22 -5.92 -20.38
N ILE A 411 3.15 -4.60 -20.26
CA ILE A 411 2.82 -3.71 -21.38
C ILE A 411 4.00 -3.68 -22.35
N VAL A 412 3.76 -4.17 -23.56
CA VAL A 412 4.71 -4.10 -24.68
C VAL A 412 4.51 -2.79 -25.43
N ASN A 413 3.26 -2.47 -25.79
CA ASN A 413 2.90 -1.20 -26.42
C ASN A 413 1.80 -0.52 -25.60
N ARG A 414 2.00 0.76 -25.30
CA ARG A 414 1.02 1.56 -24.55
C ARG A 414 -0.22 1.82 -25.40
N ALA A 415 -1.39 1.82 -24.77
CA ALA A 415 -2.62 2.24 -25.43
C ALA A 415 -2.58 3.76 -25.68
N ILE A 416 -3.05 4.22 -26.83
CA ILE A 416 -3.15 5.65 -27.13
C ILE A 416 -4.56 6.12 -26.82
N ILE A 417 -4.68 7.16 -26.00
CA ILE A 417 -5.96 7.70 -25.57
C ILE A 417 -6.08 9.21 -25.84
N GLU A 418 -7.32 9.63 -26.07
CA GLU A 418 -7.72 11.02 -26.26
C GLU A 418 -8.93 11.33 -25.36
N PHE A 419 -8.98 12.55 -24.82
CA PHE A 419 -10.14 13.11 -24.13
C PHE A 419 -11.01 13.86 -25.16
N ARG A 420 -12.25 13.43 -25.39
CA ARG A 420 -13.17 14.01 -26.39
C ARG A 420 -14.43 14.60 -25.79
#